data_AF-A0A2A4V576-F1
#
_entry.id   AF-A0A2A4V576-F1
#
_cell.length_a   1.000
_cell.length_b   1.000
_cell.length_c   1.000
_cell.angle_alpha   90.00
_cell.angle_beta   90.00
_cell.angle_gamma   90.00
#
_symmetry.space_group_name_H-M   'P 1'
#
loop_
_entity.id
_entity.type
_entity.pdbx_description
1 polymer ?
#
loop_
_entity_poly.entity_id
_entity_poly.type
_entity_poly.pdbx_seq_one_letter_code
_entity_poly.pdbx_strand_id
1 'polypeptide(L)'
;MGSPTLISFVIAYFIITMAWAYPWHIVFFHDLYVEWGAFQRAQPIMPLGIVAILIQGVVIGYLYPFYKSNENRPIIGGIKFNLIIGLMTYTAMGFATAAKFQIEPISQFLIYHTIFQLIQFTLTGIALGFIYRK
;
A
#
# COMPACT_ATOMS: atom_id res chain seq x y z
N MET A 1 8.09 18.78 14.61
CA MET A 1 8.06 17.90 13.42
C MET A 1 8.06 18.79 12.20
N GLY A 2 9.06 18.66 11.34
CA GLY A 2 9.13 19.52 10.16
C GLY A 2 8.12 19.06 9.11
N SER A 3 7.30 19.99 8.61
CA SER A 3 6.54 19.83 7.35
C SER A 3 7.34 19.13 6.23
N PRO A 4 8.67 19.36 6.06
CA PRO A 4 9.45 18.71 5.00
C PRO A 4 9.46 17.18 5.05
N THR A 5 9.56 16.56 6.23
CA THR A 5 9.66 15.10 6.37
C THR A 5 8.38 14.40 5.90
N LEU A 6 7.23 14.99 6.21
CA LEU A 6 5.92 14.49 5.76
C LEU A 6 5.81 14.57 4.24
N ILE A 7 6.16 15.72 3.65
CA ILE A 7 6.09 15.92 2.20
C ILE A 7 7.01 14.92 1.48
N SER A 8 8.25 14.75 1.97
CA SER A 8 9.18 13.75 1.43
C SER A 8 8.60 12.34 1.47
N PHE A 9 7.94 11.97 2.56
CA PHE A 9 7.30 10.66 2.66
C PHE A 9 6.10 10.51 1.72
N VAL A 10 5.24 11.52 1.58
CA VAL A 10 4.11 11.49 0.63
C VAL A 10 4.61 11.27 -0.80
N ILE A 11 5.67 11.98 -1.19
CA ILE A 11 6.30 11.81 -2.51
C ILE A 11 6.88 10.40 -2.66
N ALA A 12 7.64 9.92 -1.68
CA ALA A 12 8.21 8.57 -1.72
C ALA A 12 7.12 7.49 -1.77
N TYR A 13 6.06 7.63 -0.96
CA TYR A 13 4.92 6.73 -0.94
C TYR A 13 4.23 6.68 -2.30
N PHE A 14 3.98 7.84 -2.92
CA PHE A 14 3.41 7.92 -4.26
C PHE A 14 4.29 7.21 -5.30
N ILE A 15 5.59 7.53 -5.34
CA ILE A 15 6.52 6.96 -6.33
C ILE A 15 6.63 5.45 -6.15
N ILE A 16 6.82 4.95 -4.93
CA ILE A 16 6.94 3.51 -4.66
C ILE A 16 5.64 2.80 -5.01
N THR A 17 4.48 3.35 -4.63
CA THR A 17 3.19 2.76 -4.95
C THR A 17 2.98 2.70 -6.46
N MET A 18 3.31 3.75 -7.20
CA MET A 18 3.21 3.73 -8.66
C MET A 18 4.20 2.74 -9.29
N ALA A 19 5.44 2.68 -8.80
CA ALA A 19 6.46 1.77 -9.30
C ALA A 19 6.15 0.29 -8.99
N TRP A 20 5.34 0.00 -7.97
CA TRP A 20 5.01 -1.36 -7.57
C TRP A 20 3.60 -1.79 -7.98
N ALA A 21 2.58 -1.00 -7.63
CA ALA A 21 1.18 -1.32 -7.89
C ALA A 21 0.83 -1.31 -9.37
N TYR A 22 1.37 -0.37 -10.14
CA TYR A 22 1.07 -0.31 -11.57
C TYR A 22 1.62 -1.54 -12.31
N PRO A 23 2.91 -1.89 -12.21
CA PRO A 23 3.40 -3.12 -12.84
C PRO A 23 2.68 -4.38 -12.34
N TRP A 24 2.40 -4.47 -11.05
CA TRP A 24 1.69 -5.63 -10.49
C TRP A 24 0.32 -5.85 -11.15
N HIS A 25 -0.53 -4.83 -11.20
CA HIS A 25 -1.92 -4.98 -11.65
C HIS A 25 -2.12 -4.83 -13.16
N ILE A 26 -1.21 -4.15 -13.86
CA ILE A 26 -1.38 -3.79 -15.28
C ILE A 26 -0.38 -4.52 -16.19
N VAL A 27 0.78 -4.94 -15.67
CA VAL A 27 1.82 -5.56 -16.50
C VAL A 27 1.98 -7.05 -16.20
N PHE A 28 2.19 -7.41 -14.93
CA PHE A 28 2.57 -8.78 -14.57
C PHE A 28 1.37 -9.72 -14.42
N PHE A 29 0.29 -9.24 -13.80
CA PHE A 29 -0.85 -10.08 -13.45
C PHE A 29 -2.17 -9.55 -13.99
N HIS A 30 -2.14 -8.70 -15.01
CA HIS A 30 -3.34 -8.08 -15.57
C HIS A 30 -4.40 -9.12 -15.95
N ASP A 31 -4.02 -10.12 -16.74
CA ASP A 31 -4.93 -11.14 -17.26
C ASP A 31 -5.55 -11.96 -16.12
N LEU A 32 -4.77 -12.31 -15.08
CA LEU A 32 -5.28 -13.02 -13.91
C LEU A 32 -6.30 -12.18 -13.14
N TYR A 33 -6.04 -10.88 -12.93
CA TYR A 33 -6.99 -10.00 -12.25
C TYR A 33 -8.26 -9.77 -13.08
N VAL A 34 -8.18 -9.81 -14.41
CA VAL A 34 -9.35 -9.77 -15.30
C VAL A 34 -10.14 -11.09 -15.22
N GLU A 35 -9.46 -12.22 -15.31
CA GLU A 35 -10.05 -13.57 -15.21
C GLU A 35 -10.76 -13.76 -13.87
N TRP A 36 -10.11 -13.34 -12.77
CA TRP A 36 -10.69 -13.38 -11.43
C TRP A 36 -11.83 -12.38 -11.22
N GLY A 37 -12.22 -11.55 -12.20
CA GLY A 37 -13.29 -10.58 -12.01
C GLY A 37 -12.95 -9.42 -11.06
N ALA A 38 -11.66 -9.17 -10.78
CA ALA A 38 -11.25 -8.06 -9.91
C ALA A 38 -11.42 -6.69 -10.58
N PHE A 39 -11.41 -6.63 -11.92
CA PHE A 39 -11.70 -5.42 -12.69
C PHE A 39 -13.20 -5.27 -12.96
N GLN A 40 -13.86 -4.41 -12.17
CA GLN A 40 -15.29 -4.12 -12.29
C GLN A 40 -15.62 -3.02 -13.33
N ARG A 41 -14.59 -2.36 -13.88
CA ARG A 41 -14.72 -1.31 -14.89
C ARG A 41 -13.70 -1.54 -15.99
N ALA A 42 -14.11 -1.33 -17.23
CA ALA A 42 -13.21 -1.39 -18.38
C ALA A 42 -12.06 -0.37 -18.29
N GLN A 43 -12.33 0.81 -17.73
CA GLN A 43 -11.30 1.80 -17.46
C GLN A 43 -11.34 2.29 -16.00
N PRO A 44 -10.21 2.30 -15.30
CA PRO A 44 -10.12 2.82 -13.95
C PRO A 44 -10.30 4.34 -13.94
N ILE A 45 -10.97 4.87 -12.91
CA ILE A 45 -10.96 6.32 -12.64
C ILE A 45 -9.63 6.67 -11.98
N MET A 46 -8.60 6.92 -12.79
CA MET A 46 -7.24 7.21 -12.32
C MET A 46 -7.16 8.31 -11.25
N PRO A 47 -7.90 9.44 -11.34
CA PRO A 47 -7.88 10.46 -10.30
C PRO A 47 -8.22 9.93 -8.90
N LEU A 48 -9.17 9.02 -8.78
CA LEU A 48 -9.55 8.45 -7.48
C LEU A 48 -8.43 7.58 -6.91
N GLY A 49 -7.74 6.81 -7.75
CA GLY A 49 -6.57 6.02 -7.35
C GLY A 49 -5.43 6.91 -6.84
N ILE A 50 -5.11 7.97 -7.58
CA ILE A 50 -4.08 8.94 -7.19
C ILE A 50 -4.44 9.62 -5.86
N VAL A 51 -5.68 10.09 -5.71
CA VAL A 51 -6.16 10.71 -4.47
C VAL A 51 -6.06 9.72 -3.29
N ALA A 52 -6.43 8.45 -3.50
CA ALA A 52 -6.31 7.43 -2.46
C ALA A 52 -4.86 7.20 -2.02
N ILE A 53 -3.91 7.17 -2.96
CA ILE A 53 -2.47 7.02 -2.66
C ILE A 53 -1.96 8.23 -1.87
N LEU A 54 -2.32 9.45 -2.27
CA LEU A 54 -1.91 10.67 -1.58
C LEU A 54 -2.47 10.74 -0.16
N ILE A 55 -3.76 10.42 0.03
CA ILE A 55 -4.38 10.38 1.37
C ILE A 55 -3.67 9.34 2.24
N GLN A 56 -3.43 8.13 1.73
CA GLN A 56 -2.71 7.10 2.48
C GLN A 56 -1.31 7.56 2.89
N GLY A 57 -0.54 8.15 1.97
CA GLY A 57 0.79 8.69 2.27
C GLY A 57 0.76 9.77 3.36
N VAL A 58 -0.20 10.70 3.30
CA VAL A 58 -0.37 11.75 4.31
C VAL A 58 -0.73 11.14 5.67
N VAL A 59 -1.70 10.23 5.72
CA VAL A 59 -2.15 9.60 6.96
C VAL A 59 -1.02 8.79 7.61
N ILE A 60 -0.32 7.95 6.84
CA ILE A 60 0.79 7.13 7.33
C ILE A 60 1.93 8.03 7.84
N GLY A 61 2.36 9.02 7.05
CA GLY A 61 3.44 9.91 7.44
C GLY A 61 3.09 10.81 8.63
N TYR A 62 1.82 11.22 8.75
CA TYR A 62 1.34 11.98 9.90
C TYR A 62 1.30 11.13 11.18
N LEU A 63 0.85 9.87 11.08
CA LEU A 63 0.69 8.98 12.23
C LEU A 63 2.01 8.38 12.72
N TYR A 64 2.99 8.17 11.85
CA TYR A 64 4.25 7.50 12.21
C TYR A 64 4.99 8.11 13.41
N PRO A 65 5.09 9.44 13.57
CA PRO A 65 5.79 10.02 14.72
C PRO A 65 5.07 9.81 16.07
N PHE A 66 3.78 9.49 16.06
CA PHE A 66 3.03 9.10 17.25
C PHE A 66 3.22 7.63 17.60
N TYR A 67 3.70 6.82 16.65
CA TYR A 67 4.13 5.46 16.90
C TYR A 67 5.43 5.51 17.71
N LYS A 68 5.33 5.20 19.02
CA LYS A 68 6.47 5.07 19.93
C LYS A 68 7.27 3.82 19.58
N SER A 69 8.00 3.86 18.47
CA SER A 69 9.00 2.86 18.18
C SER A 69 10.17 3.08 19.13
N ASN A 70 10.20 2.33 20.24
CA ASN A 70 11.36 2.26 21.15
C ASN A 70 12.57 1.55 20.49
N GLU A 71 12.61 1.49 19.16
CA GLU A 71 13.62 0.78 18.41
C GLU A 71 14.76 1.72 18.05
N ASN A 72 15.99 1.35 18.41
CA ASN A 72 17.23 1.94 17.87
C ASN A 72 17.42 1.66 16.37
N ARG A 73 16.39 1.15 15.68
CA ARG A 73 16.40 0.69 14.28
C ARG A 73 15.23 1.34 13.52
N PRO A 74 15.39 2.58 13.04
CA PRO A 74 14.29 3.36 12.46
C PRO A 74 13.65 2.70 11.23
N ILE A 75 14.42 1.94 10.44
CA ILE A 75 13.93 1.19 9.27
C ILE A 75 12.99 0.05 9.71
N ILE A 76 13.36 -0.71 10.73
CA ILE A 76 12.53 -1.81 11.23
C ILE A 76 11.23 -1.26 11.84
N GLY A 77 11.32 -0.16 12.58
CA GLY A 77 10.15 0.54 13.10
C GLY A 77 9.21 1.01 12.00
N GLY A 78 9.76 1.57 10.92
CA GLY A 78 9.02 1.98 9.73
C GLY A 78 8.31 0.80 9.04
N ILE A 79 9.01 -0.31 8.83
CA ILE A 79 8.42 -1.54 8.26
C ILE A 79 7.29 -2.07 9.14
N LYS A 80 7.53 -2.23 10.45
CA LYS A 80 6.52 -2.78 11.38
C LYS A 80 5.27 -1.91 11.43
N PHE A 81 5.44 -0.61 11.62
CA PHE A 81 4.31 0.32 11.63
C PHE A 81 3.51 0.23 10.33
N ASN A 82 4.21 0.24 9.21
CA ASN A 82 3.57 0.28 7.92
C ASN A 82 2.91 -1.06 7.56
N LEU A 83 3.44 -2.20 8.00
CA LEU A 83 2.77 -3.49 7.89
C LEU A 83 1.48 -3.56 8.73
N ILE A 84 1.41 -2.90 9.89
CA ILE A 84 0.18 -2.81 10.68
C ILE A 84 -0.89 -2.00 9.92
N ILE A 85 -0.51 -0.84 9.38
CA ILE A 85 -1.43 -0.06 8.53
C ILE A 85 -1.82 -0.85 7.28
N GLY A 86 -0.86 -1.54 6.67
CA GLY A 86 -1.08 -2.43 5.54
C GLY A 86 -2.07 -3.54 5.86
N LEU A 87 -2.00 -4.17 7.03
CA LEU A 87 -2.97 -5.17 7.44
C LEU A 87 -4.39 -4.58 7.50
N MET A 88 -4.55 -3.39 8.08
CA MET A 88 -5.85 -2.68 8.09
C MET A 88 -6.36 -2.43 6.68
N THR A 89 -5.54 -1.87 5.79
CA THR A 89 -5.90 -1.62 4.39
C THR A 89 -6.25 -2.91 3.64
N TYR A 90 -5.52 -4.00 3.90
CA TYR A 90 -5.72 -5.30 3.27
C TYR A 90 -7.08 -5.92 3.61
N THR A 91 -7.60 -5.71 4.83
CA THR A 91 -8.95 -6.20 5.17
C THR A 91 -10.02 -5.61 4.24
N ALA A 92 -9.88 -4.34 3.87
CA ALA A 92 -10.81 -3.67 2.97
C ALA A 92 -10.54 -4.01 1.49
N MET A 93 -9.28 -3.97 1.06
CA MET A 93 -8.93 -4.16 -0.36
C MET A 93 -8.89 -5.61 -0.80
N GLY A 94 -8.52 -6.54 0.08
CA GLY A 94 -8.50 -7.97 -0.17
C GLY A 94 -9.83 -8.62 0.20
N PHE A 95 -10.09 -8.77 1.50
CA PHE A 95 -11.26 -9.53 1.98
C PHE A 95 -12.60 -8.89 1.63
N ALA A 96 -12.80 -7.59 1.90
CA ALA A 96 -14.08 -6.97 1.59
C ALA A 96 -14.34 -6.89 0.07
N THR A 97 -13.30 -6.79 -0.75
CA THR A 97 -13.42 -6.92 -2.22
C THR A 97 -13.87 -8.32 -2.62
N ALA A 98 -13.19 -9.36 -2.12
CA ALA A 98 -13.55 -10.75 -2.40
C ALA A 98 -14.96 -11.12 -1.89
N ALA A 99 -15.44 -10.46 -0.83
CA ALA A 99 -16.78 -10.67 -0.30
C ALA A 99 -17.89 -9.96 -1.09
N LYS A 100 -17.56 -8.89 -1.84
CA LYS A 100 -18.53 -8.07 -2.58
C LYS A 100 -18.57 -8.35 -4.07
N PHE A 101 -17.43 -8.74 -4.64
CA PHE A 101 -17.28 -8.97 -6.08
C PHE A 101 -17.29 -10.46 -6.38
N GLN A 102 -17.65 -10.80 -7.61
CA GLN A 102 -17.60 -12.18 -8.10
C GLN A 102 -16.16 -12.57 -8.41
N ILE A 103 -15.35 -12.75 -7.36
CA ILE A 103 -13.94 -13.13 -7.46
C ILE A 103 -13.81 -14.64 -7.48
N GLU A 104 -13.26 -15.22 -8.54
CA GLU A 104 -13.04 -16.67 -8.61
C GLU A 104 -11.70 -17.03 -9.30
N PRO A 105 -10.86 -17.91 -8.69
CA PRO A 105 -10.97 -18.43 -7.33
C PRO A 105 -10.50 -17.44 -6.27
N ILE A 106 -11.30 -17.26 -5.20
CA ILE A 106 -11.01 -16.35 -4.08
C ILE A 106 -9.62 -16.57 -3.47
N SER A 107 -9.21 -17.84 -3.32
CA SER A 107 -7.94 -18.20 -2.68
C SER A 107 -6.73 -17.68 -3.43
N GLN A 108 -6.72 -17.78 -4.76
CA GLN A 108 -5.62 -17.25 -5.58
C GLN A 108 -5.57 -15.73 -5.50
N PHE A 109 -6.71 -15.06 -5.66
CA PHE A 109 -6.78 -13.60 -5.50
C PHE A 109 -6.20 -13.16 -4.15
N LEU A 110 -6.60 -13.79 -3.05
CA LEU A 110 -6.12 -13.42 -1.71
C LEU A 110 -4.62 -13.70 -1.52
N ILE A 111 -4.07 -14.78 -2.09
CA ILE A 111 -2.62 -15.07 -2.05
C ILE A 111 -1.84 -13.96 -2.75
N TYR A 112 -2.21 -13.63 -4.00
CA TYR A 112 -1.52 -12.59 -4.77
C TYR A 112 -1.67 -11.23 -4.11
N HIS A 113 -2.85 -10.92 -3.58
CA HIS A 113 -3.10 -9.67 -2.88
C HIS A 113 -2.29 -9.59 -1.56
N THR A 114 -2.11 -10.71 -0.85
CA THR A 114 -1.24 -10.78 0.34
C THR A 114 0.21 -10.49 -0.04
N ILE A 115 0.73 -11.14 -1.08
CA ILE A 115 2.11 -10.95 -1.55
C ILE A 115 2.33 -9.49 -1.98
N PHE A 116 1.41 -8.96 -2.77
CA PHE A 116 1.41 -7.55 -3.19
C PHE A 116 1.52 -6.63 -1.99
N GLN A 117 0.64 -6.81 -1.01
CA GLN A 117 0.55 -5.96 0.18
C GLN A 117 1.81 -6.03 1.04
N LEU A 118 2.33 -7.24 1.27
CA LEU A 118 3.55 -7.44 2.05
C LEU A 118 4.72 -6.68 1.42
N ILE A 119 4.87 -6.78 0.10
CA ILE A 119 5.94 -6.07 -0.61
C ILE A 119 5.69 -4.56 -0.57
N GLN A 120 4.50 -4.10 -0.93
CA GLN A 120 4.12 -2.68 -0.96
C GLN A 120 4.39 -1.98 0.37
N PHE A 121 3.91 -2.55 1.48
CA PHE A 121 4.03 -1.94 2.80
C PHE A 121 5.42 -2.15 3.42
N THR A 122 6.17 -3.16 3.00
CA THR A 122 7.59 -3.27 3.34
C THR A 122 8.40 -2.19 2.65
N LEU A 123 8.26 -2.00 1.33
CA LEU A 123 9.00 -1.00 0.56
C LEU A 123 8.71 0.42 1.06
N THR A 124 7.43 0.75 1.24
CA THR A 124 7.04 2.06 1.77
C THR A 124 7.42 2.22 3.25
N GLY A 125 7.47 1.13 4.02
CA GLY A 125 7.94 1.14 5.42
C GLY A 125 9.45 1.36 5.54
N ILE A 126 10.24 0.82 4.61
CA ILE A 126 11.68 1.13 4.48
C ILE A 126 11.87 2.62 4.25
N ALA A 127 11.15 3.19 3.27
CA ALA A 127 11.23 4.63 2.98
C ALA A 127 10.81 5.49 4.18
N LEU A 128 9.73 5.09 4.87
CA LEU A 128 9.26 5.76 6.08
C LEU A 128 10.36 5.82 7.15
N GLY A 129 10.96 4.68 7.46
CA GLY A 129 12.04 4.60 8.45
C GLY A 129 13.28 5.37 8.05
N PHE A 130 13.65 5.39 6.76
CA PHE A 130 14.77 6.19 6.24
C PHE A 130 14.51 7.70 6.31
N ILE A 131 13.30 8.15 6.01
CA ILE A 131 12.95 9.58 5.96
C ILE A 131 12.80 10.17 7.37
N TYR A 132 12.27 9.38 8.30
CA TYR A 132 12.05 9.79 9.69
C TYR A 132 13.17 9.37 10.64
N ARG A 133 14.28 8.80 10.13
CA ARG A 133 15.48 8.60 10.95
C ARG A 133 15.98 9.98 11.39
N LYS A 134 16.14 10.14 12.70
CA LYS A 134 16.89 11.26 13.26
C LYS A 134 18.37 10.89 13.30
#